data_AF-A0A661CVU1-F1
#
_entry.id   AF-A0A661CVU1-F1
#
_cell.length_a   1.000
_cell.length_b   1.000
_cell.length_c   1.000
_cell.angle_alpha   90.00
_cell.angle_beta   90.00
_cell.angle_gamma   90.00
#
_symmetry.space_group_name_H-M   'P 1'
#
loop_
_entity.id
_entity.type
_entity.pdbx_description
1 polymer ?
#
loop_
_entity_poly.entity_id
_entity_poly.type
_entity_poly.pdbx_seq_one_letter_code
_entity_poly.pdbx_strand_id
1 'polypeptide(L)'
;MSKKKIKDPYSTRESENYDNPIPSREFILEILKQNNRPLTRRSIGKLLALKGEEQTEALRRRLRAMERDGQLLRNRKNAYGIVSKMNLITGRVMGHPDGYGFLVPDEGG
;
A
#
# COMPACT_ATOMS: atom_id res chain seq x y z
N MET A 1 23.07 -23.25 -4.03
CA MET A 1 23.18 -22.02 -3.21
C MET A 1 21.80 -21.70 -2.64
N SER A 2 21.71 -21.70 -1.31
CA SER A 2 20.49 -21.91 -0.51
C SER A 2 19.42 -20.79 -0.64
N LYS A 3 18.17 -21.17 -0.91
CA LYS A 3 16.98 -20.29 -0.91
C LYS A 3 16.70 -19.84 0.53
N LYS A 4 17.07 -18.61 0.87
CA LYS A 4 16.72 -17.99 2.16
C LYS A 4 15.22 -17.66 2.15
N LYS A 5 14.39 -18.63 2.57
CA LYS A 5 12.97 -18.42 2.86
C LYS A 5 12.87 -17.30 3.89
N ILE A 6 12.31 -16.17 3.49
CA ILE A 6 11.97 -15.06 4.39
C ILE A 6 10.90 -15.62 5.33
N LYS A 7 11.30 -15.84 6.58
CA LYS A 7 10.47 -16.44 7.63
C LYS A 7 9.57 -15.35 8.17
N ASP A 8 8.34 -15.27 7.67
CA ASP A 8 7.28 -14.42 8.23
C ASP A 8 6.87 -15.00 9.60
N PRO A 9 7.08 -14.30 10.73
CA PRO A 9 6.73 -14.79 12.06
C PRO A 9 5.20 -14.87 12.30
N TYR A 10 4.39 -14.27 11.43
CA TYR A 10 2.94 -14.17 11.60
C TYR A 10 2.15 -15.12 10.68
N SER A 11 2.84 -15.95 9.91
CA SER A 11 2.24 -16.96 9.01
C SER A 11 1.30 -17.93 9.73
N THR A 12 1.47 -18.15 11.03
CA THR A 12 0.67 -19.10 11.81
C THR A 12 -0.68 -18.53 12.25
N ARG A 13 -0.91 -17.21 12.13
CA ARG A 13 -2.18 -16.56 12.56
C ARG A 13 -3.17 -16.29 11.42
N GLU A 14 -2.71 -16.12 10.18
CA GLU A 14 -3.58 -15.90 9.00
C GLU A 14 -3.87 -17.20 8.20
N SER A 15 -3.50 -18.37 8.72
CA SER A 15 -3.58 -19.66 8.00
C SER A 15 -4.96 -20.31 7.91
N GLU A 16 -6.05 -19.55 8.03
CA GLU A 16 -7.41 -20.09 7.83
C GLU A 16 -8.05 -19.74 6.48
N ASN A 17 -7.47 -18.85 5.65
CA ASN A 17 -8.25 -18.28 4.54
C ASN A 17 -7.66 -18.33 3.11
N TYR A 18 -6.43 -18.80 2.87
CA TYR A 18 -5.89 -18.75 1.49
C TYR A 18 -4.97 -19.91 1.10
N ASP A 19 -5.41 -20.68 0.09
CA ASP A 19 -4.73 -21.82 -0.54
C ASP A 19 -3.48 -21.47 -1.38
N ASN A 20 -3.13 -20.19 -1.51
CA ASN A 20 -2.00 -19.73 -2.30
C ASN A 20 -1.22 -18.67 -1.50
N PRO A 21 0.10 -18.82 -1.24
CA PRO A 21 0.84 -18.00 -0.29
C PRO A 21 1.08 -16.59 -0.84
N ILE A 22 0.04 -15.76 -0.77
CA ILE A 22 0.15 -14.32 -0.92
C ILE A 22 0.66 -13.79 0.43
N PRO A 23 1.64 -12.89 0.44
CA PRO A 23 2.14 -12.33 1.68
C PRO A 23 1.03 -11.64 2.49
N SER A 24 1.11 -11.78 3.81
CA SER A 24 0.12 -11.29 4.77
C SER A 24 -0.10 -9.78 4.63
N ARG A 25 -1.27 -9.29 5.09
CA ARG A 25 -1.56 -7.85 5.13
C ARG A 25 -0.46 -7.09 5.86
N GLU A 26 -0.02 -7.65 6.98
CA GLU A 26 1.02 -7.10 7.83
C GLU A 26 2.34 -6.98 7.08
N PHE A 27 2.73 -8.00 6.31
CA PHE A 27 3.97 -7.96 5.53
C PHE A 27 3.93 -6.90 4.41
N ILE A 28 2.79 -6.73 3.74
CA ILE A 28 2.60 -5.65 2.75
C ILE A 28 2.74 -4.28 3.42
N LEU A 29 2.15 -4.12 4.61
CA LEU A 29 2.28 -2.90 5.40
C LEU A 29 3.72 -2.68 5.86
N GLU A 30 4.44 -3.70 6.31
CA GLU A 30 5.86 -3.57 6.71
C GLU A 30 6.73 -3.12 5.55
N ILE A 31 6.57 -3.70 4.35
CA ILE A 31 7.32 -3.28 3.16
C ILE A 31 7.04 -1.82 2.84
N LEU A 32 5.77 -1.41 2.89
CA LEU A 32 5.39 -0.02 2.66
C LEU A 32 5.79 0.91 3.83
N LYS A 33 6.00 0.39 5.05
CA LYS A 33 6.57 1.15 6.17
C LYS A 33 8.07 1.34 6.01
N GLN A 34 8.78 0.29 5.60
CA GLN A 34 10.23 0.33 5.36
C GLN A 34 10.57 1.22 4.16
N ASN A 35 9.71 1.23 3.15
CA ASN A 35 9.83 2.12 2.01
C ASN A 35 9.09 3.42 2.32
N ASN A 36 9.79 4.51 2.64
CA ASN A 36 9.21 5.85 2.85
C ASN A 36 8.64 6.51 1.56
N ARG A 37 8.22 5.71 0.58
CA ARG A 37 7.65 6.16 -0.68
C ARG A 37 6.53 5.23 -1.13
N PRO A 38 5.50 5.74 -1.82
CA PRO A 38 4.48 4.90 -2.43
C PRO A 38 5.10 3.93 -3.45
N LEU A 39 4.71 2.67 -3.41
CA LEU A 39 5.21 1.63 -4.32
C LEU A 39 4.13 1.17 -5.29
N THR A 40 4.48 0.99 -6.56
CA THR A 40 3.56 0.41 -7.54
C THR A 40 3.31 -1.06 -7.25
N ARG A 41 2.18 -1.61 -7.72
CA ARG A 41 1.89 -3.05 -7.67
C ARG A 41 3.07 -3.89 -8.19
N ARG A 42 3.70 -3.46 -9.29
CA ARG A 42 4.86 -4.16 -9.88
C ARG A 42 6.06 -4.14 -8.93
N SER A 43 6.34 -3.01 -8.30
CA SER A 43 7.43 -2.88 -7.31
C SER A 43 7.15 -3.76 -6.09
N ILE A 44 5.93 -3.75 -5.57
CA ILE A 44 5.51 -4.59 -4.45
C ILE A 44 5.68 -6.08 -4.82
N GLY A 45 5.15 -6.50 -5.97
CA GLY A 45 5.31 -7.88 -6.45
C GLY A 45 6.77 -8.31 -6.61
N LYS A 46 7.65 -7.42 -7.09
CA LYS A 46 9.09 -7.67 -7.18
C LYS A 46 9.74 -7.84 -5.80
N LEU A 47 9.43 -6.98 -4.83
CA LEU A 47 9.95 -7.08 -3.46
C LEU A 47 9.46 -8.34 -2.75
N LEU A 48 8.23 -8.76 -3.05
CA LEU A 48 7.63 -10.00 -2.57
C LEU A 48 8.09 -11.24 -3.35
N ALA A 49 8.96 -11.08 -4.35
CA ALA A 49 9.43 -12.15 -5.24
C ALA A 49 8.29 -12.98 -5.88
N LEU A 50 7.12 -12.36 -6.10
CA LEU A 50 5.96 -13.02 -6.70
C LEU A 50 6.24 -13.29 -8.19
N LYS A 51 5.90 -14.51 -8.63
CA LYS A 51 6.05 -14.96 -10.01
C LYS A 51 4.76 -15.61 -10.50
N GLY A 52 4.40 -15.29 -11.74
CA GLY A 52 3.19 -15.81 -12.38
C GLY A 52 2.00 -14.85 -12.29
N GLU A 53 1.05 -15.06 -13.20
CA GLU A 53 -0.16 -14.25 -13.30
C GLU A 53 -1.09 -14.45 -12.10
N GLU A 54 -1.19 -15.69 -11.62
CA GLU A 54 -2.05 -16.04 -10.48
C GLU A 54 -1.67 -15.24 -9.22
N GLN A 55 -0.39 -15.24 -8.84
CA GLN A 55 0.11 -14.47 -7.69
C GLN A 55 -0.04 -12.95 -7.90
N THR A 56 0.07 -12.47 -9.14
CA THR A 56 -0.08 -11.05 -9.46
C THR A 56 -1.53 -10.60 -9.31
N GLU A 57 -2.49 -11.42 -9.76
CA GLU A 57 -3.92 -11.15 -9.59
C GLU A 57 -4.36 -11.31 -8.14
N ALA A 58 -3.77 -12.26 -7.42
CA ALA A 58 -4.00 -12.45 -6.00
C ALA A 58 -3.53 -11.22 -5.18
N LEU A 59 -2.32 -10.71 -5.46
CA LEU A 59 -1.83 -9.45 -4.88
C LEU A 59 -2.74 -8.27 -5.23
N ARG A 60 -3.24 -8.19 -6.47
CA ARG A 60 -4.17 -7.14 -6.89
C ARG A 60 -5.47 -7.17 -6.07
N ARG A 61 -6.04 -8.35 -5.85
CA ARG A 61 -7.26 -8.51 -5.03
C ARG A 61 -7.00 -8.09 -3.58
N ARG A 62 -5.86 -8.49 -3.00
CA ARG A 62 -5.47 -8.11 -1.64
C ARG A 62 -5.27 -6.60 -1.48
N LEU A 63 -4.52 -5.96 -2.40
CA LEU A 63 -4.32 -4.51 -2.38
C LEU A 63 -5.64 -3.73 -2.50
N ARG A 64 -6.58 -4.19 -3.34
CA ARG A 64 -7.92 -3.59 -3.45
C ARG A 64 -8.74 -3.71 -2.17
N ALA A 65 -8.65 -4.84 -1.47
CA ALA A 65 -9.32 -5.01 -0.18
C ALA A 65 -8.74 -4.03 0.86
N MET A 66 -7.40 -3.94 0.93
CA MET A 66 -6.73 -3.01 1.85
C MET A 66 -6.98 -1.53 1.52
N GLU A 67 -7.13 -1.18 0.24
CA GLU A 67 -7.55 0.15 -0.21
C GLU A 67 -8.98 0.47 0.26
N ARG A 68 -9.90 -0.49 0.12
CA ARG A 68 -11.29 -0.36 0.60
C ARG A 68 -11.37 -0.22 2.12
N ASP A 69 -10.55 -0.97 2.85
CA ASP A 69 -10.48 -0.92 4.30
C ASP A 69 -9.79 0.35 4.83
N GLY A 70 -9.38 1.28 3.95
CA GLY A 70 -8.74 2.54 4.32
C GLY A 70 -7.31 2.41 4.86
N GLN A 71 -6.67 1.27 4.64
CA GLN A 71 -5.33 1.00 5.17
C GLN A 71 -4.23 1.52 4.22
N LEU A 72 -4.53 1.47 2.92
CA LEU A 72 -3.66 1.95 1.85
C LEU A 72 -4.37 3.01 1.04
N LEU A 73 -3.61 3.98 0.55
CA LEU A 73 -4.08 4.95 -0.42
C LEU A 73 -3.36 4.77 -1.73
N ARG A 74 -4.12 4.75 -2.83
CA ARG A 74 -3.58 4.69 -4.17
C ARG A 74 -3.42 6.10 -4.73
N ASN A 75 -2.20 6.48 -5.07
CA ASN A 75 -1.95 7.76 -5.72
C ASN A 75 -2.27 7.74 -7.22
N ARG A 76 -2.24 8.91 -7.86
CA ARG A 76 -2.45 9.09 -9.31
C ARG A 76 -1.48 8.31 -10.21
N LYS A 77 -0.35 7.84 -9.68
CA LYS A 77 0.64 7.00 -10.40
C LYS A 77 0.40 5.50 -10.20
N ASN A 78 -0.76 5.09 -9.66
CA ASN A 78 -1.06 3.71 -9.29
C ASN A 78 -0.06 3.09 -8.31
N ALA A 79 0.53 3.92 -7.46
CA ALA A 79 1.38 3.49 -6.35
C ALA A 79 0.62 3.56 -5.04
N TYR A 80 0.85 2.58 -4.18
CA TYR A 80 0.20 2.40 -2.89
C TYR A 80 1.11 2.94 -1.79
N GLY A 81 0.55 3.76 -0.91
CA GLY A 81 1.20 4.25 0.30
C GLY A 81 0.33 3.96 1.52
N ILE A 82 0.94 3.97 2.71
CA ILE A 82 0.21 3.83 3.96
C ILE A 82 -0.41 5.18 4.30
N VAL A 83 -1.71 5.20 4.58
CA VAL A 83 -2.47 6.42 4.88
C VAL A 83 -1.79 7.26 5.97
N SER A 84 -1.41 6.62 7.09
CA SER A 84 -0.76 7.31 8.21
C SER A 84 0.62 7.88 7.92
N LYS A 85 1.32 7.41 6.88
CA LYS A 85 2.65 7.91 6.48
C LYS A 85 2.61 8.91 5.34
N MET A 86 1.45 9.17 4.74
CA MET A 86 1.38 10.06 3.58
C MET A 86 1.39 11.55 3.94
N ASN A 87 1.53 11.95 5.23
CA ASN A 87 1.54 13.35 5.71
C ASN A 87 0.55 14.22 4.90
N LEU A 88 -0.68 13.72 4.75
CA LEU A 88 -1.69 14.37 3.93
C LEU A 88 -2.29 15.50 4.74
N ILE A 89 -2.28 16.70 4.18
CA ILE A 89 -3.04 17.83 4.72
C ILE A 89 -4.40 17.80 4.03
N THR A 90 -5.44 17.40 4.75
CA THR A 90 -6.83 17.51 4.28
C THR A 90 -7.32 18.93 4.48
N GLY A 91 -8.07 19.46 3.52
CA GLY A 91 -8.49 20.85 3.57
C GLY A 91 -9.31 21.29 2.37
N ARG A 92 -9.91 22.48 2.45
CA ARG A 92 -10.63 23.13 1.36
C ARG A 92 -9.69 23.97 0.51
N VAL A 93 -9.69 23.75 -0.80
CA VAL A 93 -8.96 24.60 -1.75
C VAL A 93 -9.83 25.79 -2.14
N MET A 94 -9.35 27.01 -1.89
CA MET A 94 -9.96 28.26 -2.35
C MET A 94 -9.20 28.80 -3.55
N GLY A 95 -9.86 28.90 -4.70
CA GLY A 95 -9.28 29.47 -5.92
C GLY A 95 -9.51 30.98 -6.01
N HIS A 96 -8.48 31.71 -6.44
CA HIS A 96 -8.52 33.14 -6.71
C HIS A 96 -8.61 33.40 -8.23
N PRO A 97 -9.41 34.38 -8.69
CA PRO A 97 -9.54 34.72 -10.12
C PRO A 97 -8.21 35.01 -10.84
N ASP A 98 -7.21 35.51 -10.11
CA ASP A 98 -5.89 35.86 -10.64
C ASP A 98 -4.96 34.64 -10.89
N GLY A 99 -5.46 33.41 -10.71
CA GLY A 99 -4.76 32.19 -11.10
C GLY A 99 -3.95 31.48 -10.01
N TYR A 100 -4.17 31.82 -8.73
CA TYR A 100 -3.57 31.11 -7.59
C TYR A 100 -4.65 30.60 -6.63
N GLY A 101 -4.30 29.75 -5.67
CA GLY A 101 -5.25 29.25 -4.68
C GLY A 101 -4.56 28.79 -3.39
N PHE A 102 -5.30 28.83 -2.29
CA PHE A 102 -4.84 28.43 -0.97
C PHE A 102 -5.54 27.14 -0.52
N LEU A 103 -4.79 26.27 0.17
CA LEU A 103 -5.36 25.13 0.89
C LEU A 103 -5.61 25.56 2.34
N VAL A 104 -6.85 25.50 2.79
CA VAL A 104 -7.24 25.70 4.20
C VAL A 104 -7.33 24.33 4.87
N PRO A 105 -6.39 23.95 5.75
CA PRO A 105 -6.42 22.64 6.42
C PRO A 105 -7.66 22.49 7.31
N ASP A 106 -8.26 21.30 7.33
CA ASP A 106 -9.43 21.02 8.17
C ASP A 106 -9.08 20.98 9.67
N GLU A 107 -7.84 20.61 10.02
CA GLU A 107 -7.39 20.48 11.41
C GLU A 107 -7.03 21.81 12.09
N GLY A 108 -7.12 22.94 11.38
CA GLY A 108 -6.68 24.24 11.87
C GLY A 108 -5.14 24.33 11.97
N GLY A 109 -4.56 25.32 11.31
CA GLY A 109 -3.10 25.52 11.28
C GLY A 109 -2.55 26.12 12.56
#